data_AF-A0A3E2CEZ6-F1
#
_entry.id   AF-A0A3E2CEZ6-F1
#
_cell.length_a   1.000
_cell.length_b   1.000
_cell.length_c   1.000
_cell.angle_alpha   90.00
_cell.angle_beta   90.00
_cell.angle_gamma   90.00
#
_symmetry.space_group_name_H-M   'P 1'
#
loop_
_entity.id
_entity.type
_entity.pdbx_description
1 polymer ?
#
loop_
_entity_poly.entity_id
_entity_poly.type
_entity_poly.pdbx_seq_one_letter_code
_entity_poly.pdbx_strand_id
1 'polypeptide(L)'
;MNCHHALDDVNGSVTLQKSKRCTKGCSIASASKLYYIRRAALALIVAVATILAVLVVPAKPASAAQVMWSYGGYGYFTANGNGIGNAVENMHIAPTLTKDSNGTHVQYEIYFNYAFKEKLNPQPRQRILARVTFYVDLPKQLITDTIRVKRDRRNVYEKKWNDWTSQNDKGIPETMKNWDKYWGWSRTISRWHYAYGSNDFNGQWEDTVGNGNFGCGYNTDPSSKFKNYSLCEIKKWHDNGDFGIMLRSFESANSTTCYRWVITADVPDGTDIRYMPIIAGYQSTNAESHERDYATYGPYDHDGDGIPDNVEWDN
;
A
#
# COMPACT_ATOMS: atom_id res chain seq x y z
N MET A 1 -1.76 45.90 -68.83
CA MET A 1 -1.83 44.43 -68.64
C MET A 1 -1.55 44.13 -67.18
N ASN A 2 -2.59 43.64 -66.51
CA ASN A 2 -2.72 43.12 -65.14
C ASN A 2 -2.27 43.99 -63.94
N CYS A 3 -3.28 44.72 -63.47
CA CYS A 3 -3.58 45.44 -62.23
C CYS A 3 -2.83 45.11 -60.92
N HIS A 4 -2.19 46.16 -60.38
CA HIS A 4 -2.54 46.92 -59.15
C HIS A 4 -2.73 46.25 -57.77
N HIS A 5 -1.89 46.75 -56.83
CA HIS A 5 -2.17 47.30 -55.48
C HIS A 5 -2.69 46.36 -54.36
N ALA A 6 -2.42 46.56 -53.06
CA ALA A 6 -1.57 47.45 -52.24
C ALA A 6 -1.51 46.78 -50.84
N LEU A 7 -0.35 46.72 -50.19
CA LEU A 7 0.05 47.46 -48.96
C LEU A 7 -0.93 47.48 -47.77
N ASP A 8 -0.39 46.95 -46.67
CA ASP A 8 -0.39 47.44 -45.27
C ASP A 8 -1.60 47.23 -44.34
N ASP A 9 -1.31 46.41 -43.31
CA ASP A 9 -1.51 46.58 -41.87
C ASP A 9 -2.90 46.77 -41.22
N VAL A 10 -2.91 46.35 -39.95
CA VAL A 10 -3.74 46.78 -38.80
C VAL A 10 -4.79 45.77 -38.30
N ASN A 11 -4.51 45.30 -37.07
CA ASN A 11 -5.41 45.07 -35.93
C ASN A 11 -6.93 44.94 -36.18
N GLY A 12 -7.48 43.90 -35.55
CA GLY A 12 -8.68 44.07 -34.73
C GLY A 12 -10.01 43.64 -35.34
N SER A 13 -10.49 42.50 -34.84
CA SER A 13 -11.89 42.24 -34.47
C SER A 13 -12.94 41.97 -35.57
N VAL A 14 -13.85 41.06 -35.19
CA VAL A 14 -15.20 40.82 -35.76
C VAL A 14 -15.14 40.11 -37.13
N THR A 15 -15.73 38.94 -37.33
CA THR A 15 -17.19 38.84 -37.50
C THR A 15 -17.69 37.40 -37.38
N LEU A 16 -18.74 37.22 -36.58
CA LEU A 16 -19.71 36.13 -36.65
C LEU A 16 -20.21 35.98 -38.10
N GLN A 17 -19.72 34.99 -38.84
CA GLN A 17 -20.43 34.48 -40.01
C GLN A 17 -21.23 33.24 -39.63
N LYS A 18 -22.53 33.47 -39.43
CA LYS A 18 -23.57 32.44 -39.52
C LYS A 18 -23.43 31.72 -40.87
N SER A 19 -23.13 30.43 -40.83
CA SER A 19 -23.25 29.55 -41.97
C SER A 19 -23.99 28.28 -41.58
N LYS A 20 -25.28 28.29 -41.94
CA LYS A 20 -26.13 27.17 -42.36
C LYS A 20 -26.28 25.96 -41.42
N ARG A 21 -27.50 25.90 -40.84
CA ARG A 21 -28.28 24.72 -40.42
C ARG A 21 -27.62 23.36 -40.69
N CYS A 22 -27.09 22.75 -39.63
CA CYS A 22 -27.22 21.31 -39.43
C CYS A 22 -28.39 21.07 -38.47
N THR A 23 -29.49 20.57 -39.04
CA THR A 23 -30.64 20.03 -38.32
C THR A 23 -30.29 18.73 -37.60
N LYS A 24 -30.60 18.68 -36.31
CA LYS A 24 -30.65 17.51 -35.40
C LYS A 24 -29.32 16.80 -35.08
N GLY A 25 -28.86 17.01 -33.84
CA GLY A 25 -28.17 16.00 -33.04
C GLY A 25 -26.66 15.84 -33.26
N CYS A 26 -25.86 16.88 -33.01
CA CYS A 26 -24.42 16.73 -32.86
C CYS A 26 -24.00 17.21 -31.47
N SER A 27 -23.76 16.27 -30.54
CA SER A 27 -23.24 16.57 -29.22
C SER A 27 -21.78 16.99 -29.32
N ILE A 28 -21.42 18.16 -28.80
CA ILE A 28 -20.04 18.52 -28.50
C ILE A 28 -19.63 17.67 -27.28
N ALA A 29 -19.29 16.41 -27.52
CA ALA A 29 -18.78 15.51 -26.50
C ALA A 29 -17.31 15.83 -26.23
N SER A 30 -17.11 16.80 -25.33
CA SER A 30 -15.99 16.92 -24.39
C SER A 30 -14.67 16.22 -24.79
N ALA A 31 -13.80 16.93 -25.51
CA ALA A 31 -12.38 16.55 -25.67
C ALA A 31 -11.67 16.37 -24.31
N SER A 32 -12.21 16.95 -23.23
CA SER A 32 -11.73 16.77 -21.86
C SER A 32 -11.95 15.37 -21.30
N LYS A 33 -13.06 14.68 -21.61
CA LYS A 33 -13.32 13.31 -21.12
C LYS A 33 -12.35 12.27 -21.71
N LEU A 34 -11.95 12.46 -22.96
CA LEU A 34 -11.02 11.54 -23.63
C LEU A 34 -9.62 11.57 -23.00
N TYR A 35 -9.20 12.73 -22.46
CA TYR A 35 -7.91 12.89 -21.78
C TYR A 35 -7.86 12.17 -20.43
N TYR A 36 -8.93 12.27 -19.62
CA TYR A 36 -9.06 11.54 -18.36
C TYR A 36 -9.17 10.02 -18.56
N ILE A 37 -9.90 9.58 -19.59
CA ILE A 37 -10.03 8.14 -19.92
C ILE A 37 -8.69 7.57 -20.40
N ARG A 38 -7.90 8.32 -21.17
CA ARG A 38 -6.57 7.88 -21.62
C ARG A 38 -5.57 7.76 -20.47
N ARG A 39 -5.57 8.69 -19.50
CA ARG A 39 -4.71 8.59 -18.30
C ARG A 39 -5.13 7.43 -17.39
N ALA A 40 -6.43 7.22 -17.20
CA ALA A 40 -6.93 6.09 -16.42
C ALA A 40 -6.62 4.73 -17.09
N ALA A 41 -6.69 4.66 -18.42
CA ALA A 41 -6.34 3.48 -19.19
C ALA A 41 -4.82 3.19 -19.19
N LEU A 42 -3.98 4.23 -19.26
CA LEU A 42 -2.52 4.08 -19.13
C LEU A 42 -2.13 3.64 -17.71
N ALA A 43 -2.73 4.22 -16.67
CA ALA A 43 -2.52 3.77 -15.29
C ALA A 43 -2.97 2.30 -15.08
N LEU A 44 -4.06 1.89 -15.74
CA LEU A 44 -4.52 0.50 -15.74
C LEU A 44 -3.56 -0.45 -16.46
N ILE A 45 -2.99 -0.04 -17.60
CA ILE A 45 -2.03 -0.86 -18.37
C ILE A 45 -0.70 -0.98 -17.63
N VAL A 46 -0.22 0.10 -17.00
CA VAL A 46 0.98 0.06 -16.14
C VAL A 46 0.76 -0.86 -14.93
N ALA A 47 -0.44 -0.85 -14.33
CA ALA A 47 -0.79 -1.74 -13.22
C ALA A 47 -0.94 -3.22 -13.63
N VAL A 48 -1.18 -3.52 -14.92
CA VAL A 48 -1.27 -4.91 -15.44
C VAL A 48 0.10 -5.40 -15.91
N ALA A 49 0.92 -4.53 -16.51
CA ALA A 49 2.27 -4.88 -16.96
C ALA A 49 3.23 -5.15 -15.78
N THR A 50 3.09 -4.43 -14.66
CA THR A 50 3.87 -4.68 -13.42
C THR A 50 3.60 -6.06 -12.79
N ILE A 51 2.48 -6.71 -13.12
CA ILE A 51 2.11 -8.05 -12.61
C ILE A 51 2.64 -9.17 -13.53
N LEU A 52 2.89 -8.89 -14.81
CA LEU A 52 3.41 -9.90 -15.76
C LEU A 52 4.94 -10.06 -15.70
N ALA A 53 5.64 -9.15 -15.01
CA ALA A 53 7.08 -9.25 -14.72
C ALA A 53 7.38 -9.91 -13.35
N VAL A 54 6.50 -10.80 -12.86
CA VAL A 54 6.71 -11.53 -11.60
C VAL A 54 7.57 -12.76 -11.87
N LEU A 55 8.78 -12.79 -11.30
CA LEU A 55 9.59 -14.00 -11.21
C LEU A 55 8.95 -14.97 -10.19
N VAL A 56 8.18 -15.94 -10.70
CA VAL A 56 7.61 -17.01 -9.86
C VAL A 56 8.69 -18.05 -9.58
N VAL A 57 9.34 -17.95 -8.43
CA VAL A 57 10.23 -19.01 -7.93
C VAL A 57 9.37 -20.27 -7.65
N PRO A 58 9.74 -21.46 -8.15
CA PRO A 58 8.87 -22.63 -8.08
C PRO A 58 8.57 -23.05 -6.64
N ALA A 59 7.28 -23.07 -6.32
CA ALA A 59 6.74 -23.50 -5.04
C ALA A 59 6.98 -25.00 -4.80
N LYS A 60 7.74 -25.34 -3.75
CA LYS A 60 7.70 -26.68 -3.12
C LYS A 60 6.99 -26.54 -1.76
N PRO A 61 6.11 -27.49 -1.39
CA PRO A 61 5.33 -27.39 -0.17
C PRO A 61 6.19 -27.87 1.01
N ALA A 62 6.44 -27.02 2.01
CA ALA A 62 6.75 -27.40 3.40
C ALA A 62 7.15 -26.16 4.22
N SER A 63 6.32 -25.76 5.20
CA SER A 63 6.68 -25.05 6.46
C SER A 63 7.59 -23.79 6.41
N ALA A 64 7.92 -23.24 5.25
CA ALA A 64 8.77 -22.05 5.10
C ALA A 64 7.92 -20.80 4.84
N ALA A 65 8.41 -19.63 5.28
CA ALA A 65 7.84 -18.36 4.88
C ALA A 65 7.88 -18.25 3.35
N GLN A 66 6.75 -17.91 2.73
CA GLN A 66 6.72 -17.65 1.29
C GLN A 66 6.84 -16.15 1.07
N VAL A 67 7.66 -15.74 0.11
CA VAL A 67 7.94 -14.33 -0.19
C VAL A 67 7.87 -14.14 -1.69
N MET A 68 7.25 -13.04 -2.11
CA MET A 68 7.19 -12.62 -3.51
C MET A 68 7.55 -11.15 -3.59
N TRP A 69 8.39 -10.79 -4.56
CA TRP A 69 8.77 -9.42 -4.87
C TRP A 69 8.36 -9.05 -6.29
N SER A 70 8.09 -7.76 -6.49
CA SER A 70 7.85 -7.13 -7.77
C SER A 70 8.93 -6.08 -7.99
N TYR A 71 9.37 -5.92 -9.24
CA TYR A 71 10.25 -4.83 -9.66
C TYR A 71 9.71 -3.43 -9.32
N GLY A 72 8.39 -3.28 -9.08
CA GLY A 72 7.80 -2.03 -8.60
C GLY A 72 8.07 -1.74 -7.10
N GLY A 73 8.88 -2.55 -6.42
CA GLY A 73 9.21 -2.41 -4.99
C GLY A 73 8.15 -3.00 -4.06
N TYR A 74 7.12 -3.67 -4.60
CA TYR A 74 6.11 -4.35 -3.79
C TYR A 74 6.59 -5.74 -3.38
N GLY A 75 6.43 -6.05 -2.10
CA GLY A 75 6.67 -7.39 -1.56
C GLY A 75 5.44 -7.93 -0.84
N TYR A 76 5.29 -9.24 -0.84
CA TYR A 76 4.25 -9.96 -0.09
C TYR A 76 4.90 -11.14 0.59
N PHE A 77 4.46 -11.45 1.81
CA PHE A 77 4.96 -12.62 2.50
C PHE A 77 3.99 -13.17 3.55
N THR A 78 4.18 -14.46 3.84
CA THR A 78 3.36 -15.21 4.79
C THR A 78 4.25 -16.05 5.72
N ALA A 79 3.74 -16.41 6.91
CA ALA A 79 4.36 -17.39 7.80
C ALA A 79 3.54 -18.67 7.95
N ASN A 80 4.12 -19.64 8.66
CA ASN A 80 3.45 -20.83 9.19
C ASN A 80 2.82 -21.73 8.10
N GLY A 81 3.41 -21.74 6.90
CA GLY A 81 2.94 -22.57 5.79
C GLY A 81 1.69 -22.02 5.07
N ASN A 82 1.28 -20.79 5.35
CA ASN A 82 0.22 -20.12 4.59
C ASN A 82 0.69 -19.84 3.16
N GLY A 83 -0.20 -20.04 2.18
CA GLY A 83 0.12 -19.76 0.78
C GLY A 83 0.28 -18.27 0.51
N ILE A 84 1.33 -17.88 -0.22
CA ILE A 84 1.64 -16.50 -0.60
C ILE A 84 0.50 -15.81 -1.33
N GLY A 85 -0.31 -16.59 -2.06
CA GLY A 85 -1.53 -16.10 -2.71
C GLY A 85 -2.50 -15.44 -1.72
N ASN A 86 -2.52 -15.85 -0.45
CA ASN A 86 -3.34 -15.20 0.58
C ASN A 86 -2.82 -13.78 0.88
N ALA A 87 -1.51 -13.58 1.06
CA ALA A 87 -0.97 -12.24 1.29
C ALA A 87 -1.20 -11.32 0.08
N VAL A 88 -0.97 -11.83 -1.14
CA VAL A 88 -1.29 -11.08 -2.37
C VAL A 88 -2.78 -10.76 -2.44
N GLU A 89 -3.64 -11.70 -2.04
CA GLU A 89 -5.08 -11.51 -2.08
C GLU A 89 -5.61 -10.63 -0.95
N ASN A 90 -4.96 -10.53 0.21
CA ASN A 90 -5.54 -9.93 1.41
C ASN A 90 -4.89 -8.62 1.81
N MET A 91 -3.69 -8.33 1.31
CA MET A 91 -2.90 -7.18 1.69
C MET A 91 -2.60 -6.32 0.49
N HIS A 92 -2.59 -5.01 0.68
CA HIS A 92 -2.07 -4.09 -0.31
C HIS A 92 -1.64 -2.79 0.36
N ILE A 93 -0.57 -2.20 -0.16
CA ILE A 93 -0.11 -0.86 0.22
C ILE A 93 -0.08 -0.04 -1.07
N ALA A 94 -0.75 1.09 -1.09
CA ALA A 94 -0.70 2.05 -2.19
C ALA A 94 0.01 3.33 -1.69
N PRO A 95 1.33 3.45 -1.95
CA PRO A 95 2.09 4.64 -1.61
C PRO A 95 1.81 5.78 -2.60
N THR A 96 1.80 7.02 -2.14
CA THR A 96 1.69 8.20 -3.01
C THR A 96 2.48 9.35 -2.40
N LEU A 97 3.29 10.02 -3.22
CA LEU A 97 4.01 11.23 -2.87
C LEU A 97 3.36 12.42 -3.57
N THR A 98 3.08 13.49 -2.84
CA THR A 98 2.50 14.73 -3.38
C THR A 98 3.34 15.91 -2.93
N LYS A 99 3.57 16.87 -3.83
CA LYS A 99 4.27 18.12 -3.52
C LYS A 99 3.34 19.30 -3.77
N ASP A 100 3.18 20.15 -2.77
CA ASP A 100 2.40 21.38 -2.87
C ASP A 100 3.13 22.58 -2.21
N SER A 101 2.43 23.70 -2.00
CA SER A 101 3.01 24.92 -1.42
C SER A 101 3.44 24.77 0.05
N ASN A 102 2.92 23.77 0.76
CA ASN A 102 3.18 23.50 2.17
C ASN A 102 4.29 22.46 2.38
N GLY A 103 4.76 21.83 1.30
CA GLY A 103 5.90 20.92 1.34
C GLY A 103 5.66 19.63 0.56
N THR A 104 6.42 18.60 0.95
CA THR A 104 6.31 17.25 0.40
C THR A 104 5.56 16.36 1.40
N HIS A 105 4.52 15.69 0.91
CA HIS A 105 3.60 14.89 1.71
C HIS A 105 3.54 13.47 1.15
N VAL A 106 3.50 12.50 2.05
CA VAL A 106 3.30 11.10 1.70
C VAL A 106 1.95 10.60 2.21
N GLN A 107 1.31 9.73 1.42
CA GLN A 107 0.15 8.96 1.82
C GLN A 107 0.41 7.48 1.58
N TYR A 108 0.11 6.64 2.57
CA TYR A 108 0.02 5.20 2.43
C TYR A 108 -1.43 4.78 2.64
N GLU A 109 -2.07 4.28 1.59
CA GLU A 109 -3.35 3.60 1.71
C GLU A 109 -3.10 2.09 1.86
N ILE A 110 -3.33 1.59 3.06
CA ILE A 110 -3.04 0.21 3.46
C ILE A 110 -4.35 -0.53 3.61
N TYR A 111 -4.43 -1.69 3.00
CA TYR A 111 -5.62 -2.52 3.01
C TYR A 111 -5.33 -3.84 3.70
N PHE A 112 -6.22 -4.23 4.62
CA PHE A 112 -6.18 -5.52 5.32
C PHE A 112 -7.44 -6.31 5.03
N ASN A 113 -7.29 -7.63 4.86
CA ASN A 113 -8.36 -8.53 4.44
C ASN A 113 -8.99 -8.12 3.10
N TYR A 114 -8.21 -7.49 2.23
CA TYR A 114 -8.66 -6.85 1.02
C TYR A 114 -8.56 -7.81 -0.15
N ALA A 115 -9.53 -8.71 -0.30
CA ALA A 115 -9.66 -9.61 -1.46
C ALA A 115 -9.42 -8.84 -2.76
N PHE A 116 -8.19 -8.89 -3.25
CA PHE A 116 -7.55 -7.99 -4.20
C PHE A 116 -8.50 -7.56 -5.31
N LYS A 117 -9.14 -6.39 -5.11
CA LYS A 117 -10.00 -5.71 -6.10
C LYS A 117 -11.07 -6.60 -6.75
N GLU A 118 -12.28 -6.71 -6.18
CA GLU A 118 -13.63 -6.67 -6.82
C GLU A 118 -13.86 -7.18 -8.28
N LYS A 119 -12.95 -7.96 -8.88
CA LYS A 119 -12.92 -8.33 -10.30
C LYS A 119 -12.75 -9.83 -10.54
N LEU A 120 -12.26 -10.60 -9.55
CA LEU A 120 -12.01 -12.03 -9.72
C LEU A 120 -13.12 -12.92 -9.17
N ASN A 121 -13.95 -12.44 -8.23
CA ASN A 121 -15.15 -13.16 -7.80
C ASN A 121 -16.14 -12.21 -7.07
N PRO A 122 -17.41 -12.08 -7.49
CA PRO A 122 -18.39 -11.21 -6.82
C PRO A 122 -18.84 -11.70 -5.44
N GLN A 123 -18.34 -12.85 -4.97
CA GLN A 123 -18.67 -13.36 -3.65
C GLN A 123 -17.54 -13.09 -2.66
N PRO A 124 -17.80 -12.29 -1.61
CA PRO A 124 -16.88 -12.17 -0.50
C PRO A 124 -16.64 -13.55 0.10
N ARG A 125 -15.38 -13.89 0.35
CA ARG A 125 -15.00 -15.05 1.16
C ARG A 125 -14.60 -14.57 2.54
N GLN A 126 -15.05 -15.31 3.54
CA GLN A 126 -14.60 -15.22 4.92
C GLN A 126 -13.12 -15.59 4.94
N ARG A 127 -12.23 -14.68 5.36
CA ARG A 127 -10.78 -14.92 5.24
C ARG A 127 -9.96 -14.65 6.48
N ILE A 128 -10.42 -13.80 7.40
CA ILE A 128 -9.80 -13.67 8.73
C ILE A 128 -10.72 -14.34 9.75
N LEU A 129 -10.47 -15.59 10.11
CA LEU A 129 -11.39 -16.35 10.98
C LEU A 129 -11.40 -15.91 12.45
N ALA A 130 -10.54 -14.95 12.85
CA ALA A 130 -10.28 -14.63 14.25
C ALA A 130 -10.19 -13.12 14.55
N ARG A 131 -9.93 -12.79 15.82
CA ARG A 131 -9.42 -11.46 16.20
C ARG A 131 -8.07 -11.26 15.55
N VAL A 132 -7.78 -10.03 15.15
CA VAL A 132 -6.52 -9.69 14.52
C VAL A 132 -5.83 -8.56 15.22
N THR A 133 -4.50 -8.65 15.21
CA THR A 133 -3.64 -7.52 15.47
C THR A 133 -3.04 -7.05 14.16
N PHE A 134 -3.27 -5.79 13.81
CA PHE A 134 -2.63 -5.09 12.70
C PHE A 134 -1.32 -4.45 13.15
N TYR A 135 -0.34 -4.51 12.26
CA TYR A 135 0.98 -3.93 12.42
C TYR A 135 1.31 -3.10 11.19
N VAL A 136 1.92 -1.94 11.40
CA VAL A 136 2.50 -1.11 10.33
C VAL A 136 3.82 -0.53 10.81
N ASP A 137 4.92 -0.92 10.16
CA ASP A 137 6.24 -0.33 10.37
C ASP A 137 6.44 0.82 9.39
N LEU A 138 6.49 2.04 9.93
CA LEU A 138 6.58 3.27 9.16
C LEU A 138 8.04 3.66 8.88
N PRO A 139 8.33 4.22 7.69
CA PRO A 139 9.66 4.70 7.34
C PRO A 139 10.18 5.78 8.30
N LYS A 140 11.49 5.81 8.56
CA LYS A 140 12.14 6.81 9.43
C LYS A 140 12.02 8.25 8.94
N GLN A 141 11.79 8.45 7.65
CA GLN A 141 11.74 9.76 7.02
C GLN A 141 10.45 10.52 7.32
N LEU A 142 9.42 9.86 7.86
CA LEU A 142 8.16 10.51 8.24
C LEU A 142 8.39 11.45 9.43
N ILE A 143 7.95 12.71 9.29
CA ILE A 143 7.99 13.67 10.40
C ILE A 143 6.92 13.28 11.42
N THR A 144 7.32 12.73 12.56
CA THR A 144 6.45 12.07 13.54
C THR A 144 5.22 12.88 13.95
N ASP A 145 5.39 14.16 14.28
CA ASP A 145 4.28 15.03 14.74
C ASP A 145 3.23 15.34 13.66
N THR A 146 3.55 15.05 12.40
CA THR A 146 2.66 15.26 11.24
C THR A 146 1.90 13.99 10.86
N ILE A 147 2.29 12.82 11.40
CA ILE A 147 1.64 11.55 11.09
C ILE A 147 0.16 11.60 11.53
N ARG A 148 -0.73 11.32 10.57
CA ARG A 148 -2.17 11.17 10.77
C ARG A 148 -2.62 9.81 10.25
N VAL A 149 -3.44 9.12 11.03
CA VAL A 149 -3.95 7.79 10.71
C VAL A 149 -5.47 7.82 10.69
N LYS A 150 -6.04 7.75 9.49
CA LYS A 150 -7.46 7.49 9.30
C LYS A 150 -7.66 5.98 9.20
N ARG A 151 -8.55 5.42 10.00
CA ARG A 151 -8.91 4.01 9.98
C ARG A 151 -10.35 3.89 9.54
N ASP A 152 -10.58 3.15 8.47
CA ASP A 152 -11.89 2.84 7.94
C ASP A 152 -12.10 1.32 7.95
N ARG A 153 -13.36 0.92 7.97
CA ARG A 153 -13.77 -0.48 7.80
C ARG A 153 -14.98 -0.58 6.89
N ARG A 154 -15.15 -1.73 6.25
CA ARG A 154 -16.38 -2.09 5.54
C ARG A 154 -16.71 -3.55 5.80
N ASN A 155 -18.00 -3.87 5.86
CA ASN A 155 -18.46 -5.25 5.92
C ASN A 155 -18.65 -5.76 4.48
N VAL A 156 -18.00 -6.87 4.14
CA VAL A 156 -18.05 -7.42 2.79
C VAL A 156 -19.34 -8.20 2.50
N TYR A 157 -20.06 -8.67 3.52
CA TYR A 157 -21.30 -9.46 3.36
C TYR A 157 -22.59 -8.65 3.50
N GLU A 158 -22.51 -7.38 3.90
CA GLU A 158 -23.69 -6.51 3.96
C GLU A 158 -24.02 -5.92 2.58
N LYS A 159 -25.30 -5.58 2.34
CA LYS A 159 -25.79 -4.90 1.11
C LYS A 159 -25.10 -3.54 0.81
N LYS A 160 -24.12 -3.13 1.62
CA LYS A 160 -23.33 -1.89 1.55
C LYS A 160 -21.82 -2.17 1.39
N TRP A 161 -21.45 -3.21 0.64
CA TRP A 161 -20.04 -3.59 0.40
C TRP A 161 -19.16 -2.48 -0.22
N ASN A 162 -19.75 -1.42 -0.77
CA ASN A 162 -19.06 -0.26 -1.32
C ASN A 162 -18.73 0.84 -0.30
N ASP A 163 -19.35 0.84 0.88
CA ASP A 163 -19.30 1.99 1.79
C ASP A 163 -18.26 1.78 2.90
N TRP A 164 -17.23 2.63 2.90
CA TRP A 164 -16.28 2.71 4.01
C TRP A 164 -16.85 3.51 5.17
N THR A 165 -16.83 2.94 6.36
CA THR A 165 -17.19 3.62 7.60
C THR A 165 -15.95 3.91 8.41
N SER A 166 -15.77 5.18 8.82
CA SER A 166 -14.64 5.57 9.65
C SER A 166 -14.77 4.99 11.07
N GLN A 167 -13.65 4.49 11.57
CA GLN A 167 -13.46 4.00 12.94
C GLN A 167 -12.88 5.07 13.86
N ASN A 168 -12.49 6.22 13.30
CA ASN A 168 -11.95 7.31 14.09
C ASN A 168 -13.08 8.08 14.80
N ASP A 169 -12.78 8.63 15.98
CA ASP A 169 -13.73 9.45 16.72
C ASP A 169 -14.14 10.67 15.88
N LYS A 170 -15.44 10.77 15.58
CA LYS A 170 -16.01 11.84 14.72
C LYS A 170 -15.36 11.92 13.33
N GLY A 171 -14.73 10.84 12.85
CA GLY A 171 -14.03 10.80 11.56
C GLY A 171 -12.72 11.59 11.51
N ILE A 172 -12.20 12.03 12.66
CA ILE A 172 -10.96 12.83 12.73
C ILE A 172 -9.75 11.88 12.73
N PRO A 173 -8.80 11.99 11.79
CA PRO A 173 -7.59 11.17 11.78
C PRO A 173 -6.79 11.26 13.08
N GLU A 174 -6.26 10.13 13.53
CA GLU A 174 -5.52 10.02 14.78
C GLU A 174 -4.06 10.44 14.59
N THR A 175 -3.52 11.19 15.54
CA THR A 175 -2.11 11.60 15.65
C THR A 175 -1.35 10.62 16.53
N MET A 176 -0.02 10.68 16.54
CA MET A 176 0.77 9.88 17.49
C MET A 176 0.45 10.21 18.97
N LYS A 177 -0.03 11.42 19.26
CA LYS A 177 -0.42 11.84 20.63
C LYS A 177 -1.71 11.18 21.13
N ASN A 178 -2.58 10.69 20.25
CA ASN A 178 -3.88 10.11 20.61
C ASN A 178 -4.15 8.76 19.94
N TRP A 179 -3.12 8.17 19.32
CA TRP A 179 -3.16 6.84 18.73
C TRP A 179 -3.35 5.76 19.80
N ASP A 180 -2.61 5.88 20.90
CA ASP A 180 -2.63 4.94 22.01
C ASP A 180 -3.99 4.99 22.69
N LYS A 181 -4.73 3.87 22.63
CA LYS A 181 -6.09 3.80 23.17
C LYS A 181 -6.38 2.48 23.85
N TYR A 182 -7.29 2.55 24.82
CA TYR A 182 -7.83 1.44 25.57
C TYR A 182 -9.24 1.08 25.07
N TRP A 183 -9.57 -0.21 25.02
CA TRP A 183 -10.92 -0.73 24.83
C TRP A 183 -11.71 -0.68 26.14
N GLY A 184 -12.88 -0.05 26.08
CA GLY A 184 -13.94 -0.15 27.09
C GLY A 184 -13.52 0.20 28.52
N TRP A 185 -14.31 -0.26 29.49
CA TRP A 185 -14.05 -0.08 30.92
C TRP A 185 -12.97 -1.03 31.47
N SER A 186 -12.54 -2.03 30.70
CA SER A 186 -11.59 -3.07 31.13
C SER A 186 -10.12 -2.61 31.10
N ARG A 187 -9.82 -1.39 30.65
CA ARG A 187 -8.44 -0.88 30.45
C ARG A 187 -7.57 -1.85 29.64
N THR A 188 -8.16 -2.60 28.72
CA THR A 188 -7.39 -3.41 27.79
C THR A 188 -6.86 -2.48 26.71
N ILE A 189 -5.56 -2.20 26.68
CA ILE A 189 -5.01 -1.38 25.59
C ILE A 189 -5.30 -2.12 24.27
N SER A 190 -5.68 -1.37 23.24
CA SER A 190 -5.94 -1.91 21.91
C SER A 190 -5.03 -1.35 20.85
N ARG A 191 -4.43 -0.18 21.10
CA ARG A 191 -3.59 0.50 20.13
C ARG A 191 -2.39 1.08 20.81
N TRP A 192 -1.25 0.94 20.16
CA TRP A 192 0.06 1.36 20.63
C TRP A 192 0.90 1.79 19.46
N HIS A 193 1.79 2.74 19.69
CA HIS A 193 2.91 2.98 18.81
C HIS A 193 4.23 2.81 19.57
N TYR A 194 5.26 2.39 18.84
CA TYR A 194 6.59 2.18 19.40
C TYR A 194 7.61 2.87 18.51
N ALA A 195 8.49 3.68 19.09
CA ALA A 195 9.59 4.29 18.37
C ALA A 195 10.68 3.25 18.09
N TYR A 196 11.29 3.31 16.91
CA TYR A 196 12.41 2.46 16.54
C TYR A 196 13.54 2.52 17.58
N GLY A 197 14.16 1.37 17.85
CA GLY A 197 15.23 1.24 18.84
C GLY A 197 14.76 1.12 20.30
N SER A 198 13.46 1.29 20.58
CA SER A 198 12.90 0.96 21.90
C SER A 198 12.82 -0.56 22.12
N ASN A 199 12.90 -0.99 23.39
CA ASN A 199 12.73 -2.41 23.74
C ASN A 199 11.38 -2.96 23.28
N ASP A 200 10.32 -2.14 23.38
CA ASP A 200 8.99 -2.53 22.95
C ASP A 200 8.90 -2.68 21.43
N PHE A 201 9.52 -1.79 20.65
CA PHE A 201 9.61 -1.95 19.20
C PHE A 201 10.29 -3.27 18.83
N ASN A 202 11.46 -3.54 19.39
CA ASN A 202 12.21 -4.77 19.10
C ASN A 202 11.44 -6.02 19.53
N GLY A 203 10.79 -5.97 20.70
CA GLY A 203 9.93 -7.07 21.15
C GLY A 203 8.78 -7.34 20.17
N GLN A 204 8.12 -6.29 19.68
CA GLN A 204 7.03 -6.45 18.70
C GLN A 204 7.52 -6.83 17.30
N TRP A 205 8.72 -6.41 16.92
CA TRP A 205 9.37 -6.86 15.69
C TRP A 205 9.59 -8.38 15.73
N GLU A 206 10.16 -8.91 16.81
CA GLU A 206 10.37 -10.34 17.01
C GLU A 206 9.06 -11.13 17.14
N ASP A 207 7.98 -10.52 17.64
CA ASP A 207 6.64 -11.13 17.64
C ASP A 207 6.04 -11.20 16.22
N THR A 208 6.47 -10.32 15.32
CA THR A 208 5.90 -10.13 13.97
C THR A 208 6.80 -10.65 12.86
N VAL A 209 7.51 -9.76 12.17
CA VAL A 209 8.26 -10.01 10.95
C VAL A 209 9.68 -10.50 11.27
N GLY A 210 10.22 -10.08 12.42
CA GLY A 210 11.54 -10.48 12.90
C GLY A 210 11.61 -11.89 13.46
N ASN A 211 10.45 -12.48 13.80
CA ASN A 211 10.37 -13.81 14.39
C ASN A 211 11.19 -14.81 13.56
N GLY A 212 12.05 -15.63 14.19
CA GLY A 212 12.92 -16.59 13.49
C GLY A 212 12.21 -17.55 12.52
N ASN A 213 10.88 -17.65 12.54
CA ASN A 213 10.06 -18.31 11.52
C ASN A 213 10.10 -17.63 10.12
N PHE A 214 10.54 -16.38 10.04
CA PHE A 214 10.62 -15.52 8.85
C PHE A 214 12.05 -15.30 8.35
N GLY A 215 13.04 -16.02 8.90
CA GLY A 215 14.47 -15.66 8.93
C GLY A 215 15.18 -15.23 7.63
N CYS A 216 16.46 -14.91 7.79
CA CYS A 216 17.32 -14.44 6.73
C CYS A 216 18.53 -15.38 6.63
N GLY A 217 18.63 -16.12 5.52
CA GLY A 217 19.81 -16.94 5.23
C GLY A 217 19.51 -18.31 4.61
N TYR A 218 20.49 -18.77 3.82
CA TYR A 218 20.70 -20.17 3.51
C TYR A 218 21.16 -20.87 4.80
N ASN A 219 20.41 -21.86 5.27
CA ASN A 219 20.88 -22.68 6.37
C ASN A 219 22.04 -23.56 5.85
N THR A 220 23.23 -23.41 6.42
CA THR A 220 24.41 -24.26 6.14
C THR A 220 24.32 -25.63 6.83
N ASP A 221 23.26 -25.88 7.62
CA ASP A 221 22.99 -27.17 8.25
C ASP A 221 22.17 -28.09 7.31
N PRO A 222 22.77 -29.14 6.73
CA PRO A 222 22.08 -30.10 5.88
C PRO A 222 21.04 -30.96 6.63
N SER A 223 20.97 -30.91 7.96
CA SER A 223 20.08 -31.73 8.79
C SER A 223 18.84 -30.99 9.36
N SER A 224 18.79 -29.65 9.27
CA SER A 224 17.61 -28.89 9.68
C SER A 224 16.42 -29.17 8.78
N LYS A 225 15.25 -29.44 9.37
CA LYS A 225 13.96 -29.65 8.69
C LYS A 225 13.24 -28.35 8.35
N PHE A 226 13.84 -27.20 8.67
CA PHE A 226 13.33 -25.87 8.36
C PHE A 226 14.26 -25.16 7.35
N LYS A 227 14.32 -25.67 6.11
CA LYS A 227 15.23 -25.17 5.06
C LYS A 227 14.57 -24.05 4.24
N ASN A 228 15.34 -22.96 4.06
CA ASN A 228 15.18 -21.82 3.14
C ASN A 228 14.25 -20.68 3.60
N TYR A 229 14.83 -19.49 3.84
CA TYR A 229 14.14 -18.27 4.28
C TYR A 229 14.61 -17.02 3.51
N SER A 230 13.68 -16.16 3.09
CA SER A 230 13.86 -15.16 2.01
C SER A 230 13.51 -13.70 2.37
N LEU A 231 13.38 -13.35 3.65
CA LEU A 231 13.12 -11.96 4.08
C LEU A 231 14.40 -11.17 4.40
N CYS A 232 15.54 -11.57 3.84
CA CYS A 232 16.84 -10.93 4.03
C CYS A 232 16.79 -9.42 3.83
N GLU A 233 16.07 -8.96 2.80
CA GLU A 233 15.98 -7.54 2.50
C GLU A 233 15.19 -6.78 3.57
N ILE A 234 14.10 -7.35 4.07
CA ILE A 234 13.32 -6.76 5.16
C ILE A 234 14.15 -6.65 6.44
N LYS A 235 14.91 -7.70 6.77
CA LYS A 235 15.80 -7.65 7.93
C LYS A 235 16.91 -6.62 7.75
N LYS A 236 17.47 -6.49 6.55
CA LYS A 236 18.47 -5.46 6.24
C LYS A 236 17.91 -4.06 6.49
N TRP A 237 16.68 -3.76 6.05
CA TRP A 237 16.03 -2.47 6.35
C TRP A 237 15.85 -2.23 7.85
N HIS A 238 15.42 -3.27 8.58
CA HIS A 238 15.33 -3.19 10.03
C HIS A 238 16.69 -2.91 10.67
N ASP A 239 17.72 -3.72 10.37
CA ASP A 239 19.05 -3.60 10.96
C ASP A 239 19.73 -2.25 10.62
N ASN A 240 19.45 -1.70 9.44
CA ASN A 240 19.90 -0.36 9.02
C ASN A 240 19.14 0.78 9.72
N GLY A 241 18.10 0.46 10.48
CA GLY A 241 17.24 1.43 11.15
C GLY A 241 16.46 2.29 10.17
N ASP A 242 15.93 1.70 9.10
CA ASP A 242 15.13 2.39 8.08
C ASP A 242 13.68 2.65 8.52
N PHE A 243 13.26 2.08 9.65
CA PHE A 243 11.96 2.33 10.29
C PHE A 243 12.05 3.38 11.39
N GLY A 244 10.97 4.14 11.59
CA GLY A 244 10.87 5.16 12.63
C GLY A 244 9.86 4.82 13.72
N ILE A 245 8.67 4.33 13.32
CA ILE A 245 7.55 4.07 14.25
C ILE A 245 6.82 2.81 13.80
N MET A 246 6.57 1.90 14.74
CA MET A 246 5.61 0.81 14.55
C MET A 246 4.25 1.23 15.10
N LEU A 247 3.19 1.04 14.32
CA LEU A 247 1.80 1.14 14.76
C LEU A 247 1.23 -0.24 14.97
N ARG A 248 0.53 -0.44 16.09
CA ARG A 248 -0.17 -1.68 16.43
C ARG A 248 -1.63 -1.41 16.75
N SER A 249 -2.54 -2.23 16.21
CA SER A 249 -3.97 -2.17 16.55
C SER A 249 -4.58 -3.56 16.70
N PHE A 250 -5.15 -3.83 17.86
CA PHE A 250 -5.95 -4.99 18.16
C PHE A 250 -7.41 -4.71 17.83
N GLU A 251 -7.95 -5.40 16.83
CA GLU A 251 -9.28 -5.18 16.30
C GLU A 251 -10.22 -6.37 16.61
N SER A 252 -11.53 -6.11 16.67
CA SER A 252 -12.54 -7.16 16.92
C SER A 252 -12.47 -8.30 15.91
N ALA A 253 -12.78 -9.51 16.38
CA ALA A 253 -13.00 -10.69 15.55
C ALA A 253 -14.22 -10.46 14.67
N ASN A 254 -13.99 -10.12 13.41
CA ASN A 254 -15.03 -10.25 12.41
C ASN A 254 -14.42 -10.62 11.06
N SER A 255 -14.68 -11.86 10.68
CA SER A 255 -14.21 -12.47 9.45
C SER A 255 -14.81 -11.90 8.17
N THR A 256 -15.74 -10.96 8.31
CA THR A 256 -16.45 -10.26 7.24
C THR A 256 -16.00 -8.81 7.08
N THR A 257 -14.99 -8.35 7.81
CA THR A 257 -14.58 -6.94 7.77
C THR A 257 -13.29 -6.76 6.96
N CYS A 258 -13.33 -5.88 5.96
CA CYS A 258 -12.12 -5.30 5.36
C CYS A 258 -11.76 -4.03 6.11
N TYR A 259 -10.47 -3.79 6.27
CA TYR A 259 -9.96 -2.58 6.89
C TYR A 259 -9.11 -1.81 5.90
N ARG A 260 -9.20 -0.48 6.00
CA ARG A 260 -8.34 0.43 5.26
C ARG A 260 -7.75 1.44 6.23
N TRP A 261 -6.44 1.55 6.26
CA TRP A 261 -5.76 2.64 6.94
C TRP A 261 -5.21 3.61 5.90
N VAL A 262 -5.49 4.89 6.09
CA VAL A 262 -4.87 5.97 5.31
C VAL A 262 -3.94 6.70 6.25
N ILE A 263 -2.64 6.53 6.04
CA ILE A 263 -1.59 7.16 6.83
C ILE A 263 -1.03 8.30 6.00
N THR A 264 -1.08 9.53 6.52
CA THR A 264 -0.49 10.71 5.87
C THR A 264 0.56 11.33 6.78
N ALA A 265 1.64 11.83 6.21
CA ALA A 265 2.68 12.55 6.94
C ALA A 265 3.45 13.49 6.01
N ASP A 266 4.14 14.45 6.60
CA ASP A 266 5.10 15.29 5.90
C ASP A 266 6.46 14.57 5.87
N VAL A 267 7.23 14.83 4.83
CA VAL A 267 8.60 14.32 4.64
C VAL A 267 9.53 15.45 4.20
N PRO A 268 10.85 15.33 4.41
CA PRO A 268 11.81 16.30 3.88
C PRO A 268 11.68 16.49 2.37
N ASP A 269 11.91 17.71 1.88
CA ASP A 269 11.92 17.97 0.45
C ASP A 269 13.01 17.16 -0.27
N GLY A 270 12.68 16.65 -1.46
CA GLY A 270 13.57 15.78 -2.23
C GLY A 270 13.52 14.30 -1.81
N THR A 271 12.66 13.94 -0.86
CA THR A 271 12.40 12.54 -0.50
C THR A 271 11.88 11.77 -1.71
N ASP A 272 12.49 10.61 -1.96
CA ASP A 272 12.00 9.62 -2.91
C ASP A 272 11.37 8.45 -2.14
N ILE A 273 10.06 8.24 -2.37
CA ILE A 273 9.27 7.23 -1.69
C ILE A 273 9.75 5.81 -1.97
N ARG A 274 10.46 5.58 -3.08
CA ARG A 274 11.03 4.28 -3.46
C ARG A 274 12.11 3.81 -2.49
N TYR A 275 12.72 4.74 -1.75
CA TYR A 275 13.73 4.47 -0.72
C TYR A 275 13.16 4.47 0.71
N MET A 276 11.84 4.45 0.86
CA MET A 276 11.16 4.47 2.16
C MET A 276 10.46 3.13 2.40
N PRO A 277 11.08 2.19 3.15
CA PRO A 277 10.45 0.91 3.43
C PRO A 277 9.26 1.09 4.36
N ILE A 278 8.15 0.47 4.00
CA ILE A 278 6.95 0.33 4.81
C ILE A 278 6.50 -1.12 4.80
N ILE A 279 6.21 -1.67 5.98
CA ILE A 279 5.65 -3.01 6.11
C ILE A 279 4.29 -2.88 6.78
N ALA A 280 3.30 -3.62 6.28
CA ALA A 280 2.01 -3.74 6.93
C ALA A 280 1.54 -5.19 6.90
N GLY A 281 0.91 -5.62 7.97
CA GLY A 281 0.35 -6.97 8.01
C GLY A 281 -0.52 -7.20 9.23
N TYR A 282 -0.95 -8.45 9.36
CA TYR A 282 -1.80 -8.84 10.47
C TYR A 282 -1.42 -10.21 11.00
N GLN A 283 -1.79 -10.43 12.27
CA GLN A 283 -1.74 -11.74 12.91
C GLN A 283 -3.11 -12.08 13.47
N SER A 284 -3.64 -13.23 13.08
CA SER A 284 -4.87 -13.77 13.66
C SER A 284 -4.56 -14.53 14.96
N THR A 285 -5.36 -14.31 15.99
CA THR A 285 -5.21 -14.96 17.30
C THR A 285 -6.50 -15.71 17.67
N ASN A 286 -6.62 -16.98 17.27
CA ASN A 286 -7.47 -17.98 17.93
C ASN A 286 -6.89 -19.39 17.75
N ALA A 287 -7.51 -20.40 18.38
CA ALA A 287 -7.07 -21.80 18.30
C ALA A 287 -7.25 -22.45 16.91
N GLU A 288 -7.90 -21.75 15.97
CA GLU A 288 -8.34 -22.29 14.68
C GLU A 288 -7.61 -21.66 13.49
N SER A 289 -6.98 -20.49 13.66
CA SER A 289 -6.21 -19.79 12.63
C SER A 289 -4.96 -19.13 13.24
N HIS A 290 -3.82 -19.37 12.58
CA HIS A 290 -2.53 -18.72 12.82
C HIS A 290 -2.07 -17.97 11.58
N GLU A 291 -3.03 -17.39 10.86
CA GLU A 291 -2.82 -16.61 9.64
C GLU A 291 -1.98 -15.37 9.92
N ARG A 292 -0.97 -15.21 9.09
CA ARG A 292 -0.06 -14.07 9.13
C ARG A 292 0.27 -13.68 7.70
N ASP A 293 -0.35 -12.60 7.24
CA ASP A 293 -0.19 -12.07 5.90
C ASP A 293 0.39 -10.66 6.00
N TYR A 294 1.37 -10.37 5.16
CA TYR A 294 2.04 -9.08 5.11
C TYR A 294 2.21 -8.62 3.67
N ALA A 295 2.18 -7.29 3.50
CA ALA A 295 2.65 -6.60 2.32
C ALA A 295 3.72 -5.59 2.72
N THR A 296 4.58 -5.27 1.78
CA THR A 296 5.61 -4.26 1.94
C THR A 296 5.76 -3.46 0.67
N TYR A 297 6.24 -2.23 0.80
CA TYR A 297 6.72 -1.41 -0.30
C TYR A 297 8.03 -0.77 0.12
N GLY A 298 9.02 -0.74 -0.77
CA GLY A 298 10.29 -0.13 -0.43
C GLY A 298 11.42 -0.44 -1.41
N PRO A 299 12.67 -0.19 -0.98
CA PRO A 299 13.86 -0.30 -1.82
C PRO A 299 14.32 -1.76 -1.95
N TYR A 300 13.53 -2.60 -2.61
CA TYR A 300 13.97 -3.96 -2.93
C TYR A 300 15.05 -3.89 -4.02
N ASP A 301 16.18 -4.50 -3.74
CA ASP A 301 17.40 -4.52 -4.57
C ASP A 301 17.78 -5.99 -4.76
N HIS A 302 17.42 -6.55 -5.91
CA HIS A 302 17.53 -7.98 -6.18
C HIS A 302 18.97 -8.44 -6.43
N ASP A 303 19.75 -7.64 -7.14
CA ASP A 303 21.11 -7.97 -7.56
C ASP A 303 22.19 -7.41 -6.62
N GLY A 304 21.80 -6.55 -5.68
CA GLY A 304 22.61 -6.06 -4.58
C GLY A 304 23.56 -4.94 -4.96
N ASP A 305 23.27 -4.20 -6.04
CA ASP A 305 24.13 -3.13 -6.54
C ASP A 305 23.97 -1.80 -5.77
N GLY A 306 22.98 -1.75 -4.86
CA GLY A 306 22.67 -0.60 -4.02
C GLY A 306 21.64 0.37 -4.61
N ILE A 307 21.12 0.09 -5.81
CA ILE A 307 20.04 0.82 -6.46
C ILE A 307 18.78 -0.06 -6.40
N PRO A 308 17.66 0.43 -5.85
CA PRO A 308 16.43 -0.35 -5.84
C PRO A 308 15.92 -0.66 -7.24
N ASP A 309 15.44 -1.88 -7.46
CA ASP A 309 14.82 -2.35 -8.71
C ASP A 309 13.72 -1.39 -9.23
N ASN A 310 12.97 -0.78 -8.31
CA ASN A 310 11.88 0.15 -8.64
C ASN A 310 12.36 1.54 -9.07
N VAL A 311 13.64 1.84 -8.84
CA VAL A 311 14.31 3.02 -9.37
C VAL A 311 14.90 2.71 -10.74
N GLU A 312 15.46 1.51 -10.91
CA GLU A 312 16.03 1.06 -12.18
C GLU A 312 14.98 0.91 -13.28
N TRP A 313 13.82 0.34 -12.95
CA TRP A 313 12.75 0.07 -13.92
C TRP A 313 12.08 1.33 -14.48
N ASP A 314 12.16 2.45 -13.77
CA ASP A 314 11.59 3.75 -14.19
C ASP A 314 12.53 4.57 -15.09
N ASN A 315 13.79 4.13 -15.30
CA ASN A 315 14.78 4.77 -16.16
C ASN A 315 14.82 4.16 -17.57
#